data_AF-A0A956W2B9-F1
#
_entry.id   AF-A0A956W2B9-F1
#
_cell.length_a   1.000
_cell.length_b   1.000
_cell.length_c   1.000
_cell.angle_alpha   90.00
_cell.angle_beta   90.00
_cell.angle_gamma   90.00
#
_symmetry.space_group_name_H-M   'P 1'
#
loop_
_entity.id
_entity.type
_entity.pdbx_description
1 polymer ?
#
loop_
_entity_poly.entity_id
_entity_poly.type
_entity_poly.pdbx_seq_one_letter_code
_entity_poly.pdbx_strand_id
1 'polypeptide(L)'
;MALTWKLSAALGCVLAVLAGGAGSRIVQPVRAADAVITVTSTLDDTGDDVPECPSDTLCTLRQAIETANADGSDDLLQIVFDPAIFPLVEPATIEITGQALPALSRSNAAIDGSGAGVILTGP
;
A
#
# COMPACT_ATOMS: atom_id res chain seq x y z
N MET A 1 -45.53 -68.04 -8.79
CA MET A 1 -46.27 -66.78 -8.64
C MET A 1 -45.87 -66.16 -7.31
N ALA A 2 -45.56 -64.85 -7.32
CA ALA A 2 -45.30 -63.96 -6.18
C ALA A 2 -44.03 -64.27 -5.34
N LEU A 3 -43.25 -63.30 -4.85
CA LEU A 3 -43.04 -61.87 -5.12
C LEU A 3 -41.78 -61.56 -4.28
N THR A 4 -40.62 -61.31 -4.88
CA THR A 4 -39.38 -61.03 -4.14
C THR A 4 -39.40 -59.59 -3.59
N TRP A 5 -39.33 -59.49 -2.26
CA TRP A 5 -39.46 -58.25 -1.49
C TRP A 5 -38.25 -57.32 -1.67
N LYS A 6 -38.54 -56.06 -2.02
CA LYS A 6 -37.57 -54.96 -2.00
C LYS A 6 -37.35 -54.49 -0.55
N LEU A 7 -36.13 -54.63 -0.07
CA LEU A 7 -35.59 -53.90 1.08
C LEU A 7 -35.68 -52.39 0.82
N SER A 8 -36.20 -51.62 1.78
CA SER A 8 -36.01 -50.18 1.82
C SER A 8 -35.84 -49.77 3.28
N ALA A 9 -34.59 -49.38 3.56
CA ALA A 9 -34.08 -49.06 4.88
C ALA A 9 -34.62 -47.73 5.39
N ALA A 10 -34.80 -47.70 6.70
CA ALA A 10 -35.26 -46.58 7.50
C ALA A 10 -34.41 -45.32 7.29
N LEU A 11 -35.07 -44.19 7.06
CA LEU A 11 -34.48 -42.87 7.28
C LEU A 11 -35.56 -41.94 7.82
N GLY A 12 -35.69 -41.93 9.14
CA GLY A 12 -36.59 -41.04 9.84
C GLY A 12 -35.96 -40.68 11.16
N CYS A 13 -35.33 -39.51 11.24
CA CYS A 13 -35.18 -38.82 12.51
C CYS A 13 -34.89 -37.32 12.29
N VAL A 14 -35.90 -36.55 12.66
CA VAL A 14 -35.82 -35.32 13.45
C VAL A 14 -35.40 -34.03 12.74
N LEU A 15 -36.44 -33.28 12.45
CA LEU A 15 -36.50 -31.82 12.32
C LEU A 15 -35.69 -31.13 13.43
N ALA A 16 -34.67 -30.36 13.05
CA ALA A 16 -34.11 -29.30 13.87
C ALA A 16 -34.42 -27.96 13.20
N VAL A 17 -35.58 -27.39 13.55
CA VAL A 17 -35.81 -25.95 13.43
C VAL A 17 -35.19 -25.33 14.68
N LEU A 18 -34.36 -24.29 14.53
CA LEU A 18 -34.36 -23.07 15.34
C LEU A 18 -33.16 -22.16 15.01
N ALA A 19 -33.47 -20.85 14.95
CA ALA A 19 -32.57 -19.70 14.95
C ALA A 19 -31.85 -19.36 13.62
N GLY A 20 -32.62 -18.85 12.66
CA GLY A 20 -32.13 -17.92 11.65
C GLY A 20 -31.72 -16.59 12.30
N GLY A 21 -30.53 -16.56 12.90
CA GLY A 21 -29.82 -15.31 13.13
C GLY A 21 -29.23 -14.87 11.80
N ALA A 22 -29.93 -14.00 11.08
CA ALA A 22 -29.40 -13.28 9.94
C ALA A 22 -28.32 -12.29 10.43
N GLY A 23 -27.18 -12.83 10.86
CA GLY A 23 -25.94 -12.09 10.95
C GLY A 23 -25.51 -11.79 9.53
N SER A 24 -26.01 -10.69 8.97
CA SER A 24 -25.42 -10.04 7.82
C SER A 24 -23.96 -9.76 8.16
N ARG A 25 -23.07 -10.70 7.81
CA ARG A 25 -21.65 -10.42 7.72
C ARG A 25 -21.54 -9.41 6.60
N ILE A 26 -21.55 -8.13 6.98
CA ILE A 26 -21.00 -7.08 6.14
C ILE A 26 -19.56 -7.50 5.94
N VAL A 27 -19.30 -8.16 4.80
CA VAL A 27 -17.95 -8.25 4.25
C VAL A 27 -17.61 -6.80 3.95
N GLN A 28 -17.00 -6.11 4.91
CA GLN A 28 -16.40 -4.82 4.63
C GLN A 28 -15.39 -5.10 3.52
N PRO A 29 -15.46 -4.41 2.36
CA PRO A 29 -14.32 -4.40 1.47
C PRO A 29 -13.18 -3.81 2.30
N VAL A 30 -12.21 -4.64 2.66
CA VAL A 30 -10.94 -4.16 3.19
C VAL A 30 -10.42 -3.27 2.06
N ARG A 31 -10.47 -1.94 2.28
CA ARG A 31 -9.79 -0.98 1.41
C ARG A 31 -8.38 -1.52 1.22
N ALA A 32 -7.96 -1.73 -0.02
CA ALA A 32 -6.58 -2.10 -0.30
C ALA A 32 -5.70 -1.14 0.52
N ALA A 33 -4.74 -1.69 1.29
CA ALA A 33 -3.84 -0.85 2.05
C ALA A 33 -3.19 0.12 1.05
N ASP A 34 -3.25 1.42 1.34
CA ASP A 34 -2.66 2.43 0.47
C ASP A 34 -1.18 2.04 0.24
N ALA A 35 -0.71 2.09 -1.00
CA ALA A 35 0.68 1.77 -1.31
C ALA A 35 1.57 2.88 -0.74
N VAL A 36 2.62 2.53 0.01
CA VAL A 36 3.50 3.51 0.65
C VAL A 36 4.93 3.35 0.15
N ILE A 37 5.53 4.44 -0.31
CA ILE A 37 6.95 4.56 -0.60
C ILE A 37 7.57 5.48 0.46
N THR A 38 8.52 4.97 1.23
CA THR A 38 9.20 5.75 2.26
C THR A 38 10.54 6.26 1.74
N VAL A 39 10.72 7.59 1.77
CA VAL A 39 12.00 8.25 1.50
C VAL A 39 12.90 8.11 2.72
N THR A 40 14.08 7.52 2.53
CA THR A 40 15.06 7.16 3.57
C THR A 40 16.41 7.85 3.39
N SER A 41 16.54 8.71 2.39
CA SER A 41 17.79 9.40 2.06
C SER A 41 17.56 10.90 1.83
N THR A 42 18.50 11.72 2.33
CA THR A 42 18.56 13.17 2.10
C THR A 42 19.24 13.54 0.78
N LEU A 43 19.76 12.56 0.04
CA LEU A 43 20.47 12.77 -1.22
C LEU A 43 19.49 13.00 -2.38
N ASP A 44 19.96 13.72 -3.41
CA ASP A 44 19.33 13.83 -4.73
C ASP A 44 20.28 13.20 -5.77
N ASP A 45 20.22 11.88 -5.90
CA ASP A 45 21.08 11.13 -6.83
C ASP A 45 20.43 11.03 -8.21
N THR A 46 21.19 11.35 -9.26
CA THR A 46 20.78 11.32 -10.67
C THR A 46 21.64 10.37 -11.51
N GLY A 47 22.47 9.53 -10.87
CA GLY A 47 23.33 8.57 -11.56
C GLY A 47 22.56 7.36 -12.12
N ASP A 48 23.25 6.53 -12.91
CA ASP A 48 22.68 5.28 -13.42
C ASP A 48 22.66 4.15 -12.35
N ASP A 49 23.40 4.32 -11.24
CA ASP A 49 23.53 3.36 -10.15
C ASP A 49 22.66 3.73 -8.93
N VAL A 50 21.54 4.42 -9.15
CA VAL A 50 20.61 4.82 -8.08
C VAL A 50 19.82 3.59 -7.60
N PRO A 51 19.84 3.26 -6.30
CA PRO A 51 19.08 2.15 -5.77
C PRO A 51 17.58 2.42 -5.83
N GLU A 52 16.82 1.45 -6.34
CA GLU A 52 15.36 1.52 -6.45
C GLU A 52 14.67 1.55 -5.07
N CYS A 53 13.49 2.17 -5.01
CA CYS A 53 12.62 2.11 -3.83
C CYS A 53 11.71 0.87 -3.91
N PRO A 54 11.44 0.17 -2.79
CA PRO A 54 11.82 0.50 -1.42
C PRO A 54 13.26 0.12 -1.06
N SER A 55 13.95 1.01 -0.35
CA SER A 55 15.28 0.79 0.23
C SER A 55 15.34 1.43 1.62
N ASP A 56 15.87 0.70 2.61
CA ASP A 56 15.88 1.16 4.01
C ASP A 56 16.81 2.36 4.24
N THR A 57 17.74 2.64 3.34
CA THR A 57 18.78 3.67 3.56
C THR A 57 19.04 4.58 2.36
N LEU A 58 18.60 4.19 1.16
CA LEU A 58 19.01 4.88 -0.06
C LEU A 58 17.85 5.32 -0.95
N CYS A 59 16.59 5.17 -0.52
CA CYS A 59 15.46 5.65 -1.31
C CYS A 59 15.41 7.19 -1.24
N THR A 60 15.82 7.84 -2.33
CA THR A 60 15.79 9.31 -2.49
C THR A 60 14.40 9.79 -2.89
N LEU A 61 14.11 11.08 -2.72
CA LEU A 61 12.84 11.66 -3.16
C LEU A 61 12.63 11.53 -4.68
N ARG A 62 13.69 11.73 -5.47
CA ARG A 62 13.65 11.55 -6.92
C ARG A 62 13.24 10.13 -7.29
N GLN A 63 13.93 9.14 -6.72
CA GLN A 63 13.63 7.73 -6.99
C GLN A 63 12.23 7.36 -6.54
N ALA A 64 11.76 7.87 -5.39
CA ALA A 64 10.41 7.63 -4.92
C ALA A 64 9.34 8.15 -5.90
N ILE A 65 9.55 9.32 -6.52
CA ILE A 65 8.67 9.87 -7.55
C ILE A 65 8.70 9.01 -8.82
N GLU A 66 9.88 8.57 -9.24
CA GLU A 66 10.02 7.68 -10.41
C GLU A 66 9.33 6.34 -10.20
N THR A 67 9.53 5.72 -9.03
CA THR A 67 8.84 4.49 -8.64
C THR A 67 7.32 4.70 -8.58
N ALA A 68 6.84 5.81 -8.03
CA ALA A 68 5.41 6.13 -8.01
C ALA A 68 4.81 6.32 -9.40
N ASN A 69 5.58 6.92 -10.33
CA ASN A 69 5.18 7.10 -11.72
C ASN A 69 5.22 5.79 -12.54
N ALA A 70 6.12 4.87 -12.19
CA ALA A 70 6.24 3.56 -12.84
C ALA A 70 5.15 2.58 -12.36
N ASP A 71 4.55 2.80 -11.20
CA ASP A 71 3.46 1.99 -10.68
C ASP A 71 2.15 2.32 -11.43
N GLY A 72 1.64 1.31 -12.14
CA GLY A 72 0.42 1.37 -12.95
C GLY A 72 -0.87 0.95 -12.22
N SER A 73 -0.85 0.82 -10.90
CA SER A 73 -2.06 0.59 -10.09
C SER A 73 -2.92 1.87 -10.00
N ASP A 74 -4.22 1.69 -9.85
CA ASP A 74 -5.18 2.76 -9.55
C ASP A 74 -5.30 3.06 -8.05
N ASP A 75 -4.64 2.28 -7.19
CA ASP A 75 -4.67 2.48 -5.74
C ASP A 75 -4.10 3.85 -5.34
N LEU A 76 -4.51 4.35 -4.17
CA LEU A 76 -3.87 5.52 -3.58
C LEU A 76 -2.43 5.17 -3.21
N LEU A 77 -1.47 5.92 -3.74
CA LEU A 77 -0.06 5.80 -3.41
C LEU A 77 0.41 7.03 -2.64
N GLN A 78 1.10 6.81 -1.52
CA GLN A 78 1.68 7.86 -0.70
C GLN A 78 3.20 7.76 -0.69
N ILE A 79 3.87 8.85 -1.04
CA ILE A 79 5.30 9.04 -0.79
C ILE A 79 5.41 9.73 0.55
N VAL A 80 5.98 9.05 1.55
CA VAL A 80 6.18 9.55 2.92
C VAL A 80 7.67 9.64 3.24
N PHE A 81 8.02 10.27 4.35
CA PHE A 81 9.41 10.44 4.77
C PHE A 81 9.68 9.71 6.08
N ASP A 82 10.82 9.02 6.17
CA ASP A 82 11.23 8.35 7.41
C ASP A 82 11.52 9.40 8.51
N PRO A 83 10.77 9.41 9.64
CA PRO A 83 10.98 10.38 10.71
C PRO A 83 12.32 10.19 11.45
N ALA A 84 13.00 9.06 11.30
CA ALA A 84 14.35 8.87 11.82
C ALA A 84 15.40 9.65 11.00
N ILE A 85 15.14 9.85 9.69
CA ILE A 85 16.01 10.59 8.76
C ILE A 85 15.56 12.04 8.62
N PHE A 86 14.25 12.29 8.70
CA PHE A 86 13.60 13.59 8.62
C PHE A 86 12.85 13.93 9.91
N PRO A 87 13.55 14.17 11.04
CA PRO A 87 12.89 14.46 12.32
C PRO A 87 12.07 15.74 12.27
N LEU A 88 10.86 15.71 12.83
CA LEU A 88 9.98 16.89 12.88
C LEU A 88 10.58 18.07 13.67
N VAL A 89 11.37 17.77 14.71
CA VAL A 89 11.98 18.77 15.60
C VAL A 89 13.31 19.33 15.06
N GLU A 90 13.96 18.60 14.16
CA GLU A 90 15.21 18.99 13.51
C GLU A 90 15.10 18.61 12.03
N PRO A 91 14.45 19.46 11.21
CA PRO A 91 14.19 19.14 9.82
C PRO A 91 15.47 18.89 9.02
N ALA A 92 15.47 17.83 8.23
CA ALA A 92 16.57 17.54 7.31
C ALA A 92 16.34 18.23 5.95
N THR A 93 17.42 18.65 5.32
CA THR A 93 17.39 19.29 4.00
C THR A 93 17.72 18.28 2.91
N ILE A 94 16.89 18.24 1.87
CA ILE A 94 17.20 17.62 0.58
C ILE A 94 17.63 18.74 -0.35
N GLU A 95 18.91 18.74 -0.72
CA GLU A 95 19.45 19.66 -1.71
C GLU A 95 19.22 19.08 -3.10
N ILE A 96 18.34 19.71 -3.88
CA ILE A 96 18.05 19.32 -5.25
C ILE A 96 19.17 19.88 -6.14
N THR A 97 19.99 19.00 -6.70
CA THR A 97 21.19 19.39 -7.44
C THR A 97 21.08 19.02 -8.92
N GLY A 98 21.59 19.88 -9.79
CA GLY A 98 21.76 19.60 -11.23
C GLY A 98 20.49 19.63 -12.07
N GLN A 99 19.44 18.90 -11.69
CA GLN A 99 18.20 18.75 -12.46
C GLN A 99 16.97 18.91 -11.57
N ALA A 100 15.90 19.48 -12.13
CA ALA A 100 14.61 19.52 -11.44
C ALA A 100 14.14 18.11 -11.07
N LEU A 101 13.43 17.98 -9.96
CA LEU A 101 12.75 16.73 -9.61
C LEU A 101 11.78 16.33 -10.74
N PRO A 102 11.64 15.03 -11.03
CA PRO A 102 10.63 14.56 -11.98
C PRO A 102 9.24 14.97 -11.49
N ALA A 103 8.34 15.29 -12.42
CA ALA A 103 6.96 15.58 -12.07
C ALA A 103 6.27 14.30 -11.57
N LEU A 104 5.52 14.39 -10.47
CA LEU A 104 4.60 13.34 -10.07
C LEU A 104 3.41 13.36 -11.03
N SER A 105 3.36 12.40 -11.96
CA SER A 105 2.38 12.36 -13.04
C SER A 105 1.23 11.38 -12.79
N ARG A 106 1.39 10.47 -11.81
CA ARG A 106 0.32 9.59 -11.34
C ARG A 106 -0.80 10.40 -10.68
N SER A 107 -2.04 10.18 -11.12
CA SER A 107 -3.22 10.93 -10.64
C SER A 107 -3.64 10.59 -9.20
N ASN A 108 -3.41 9.35 -8.77
CA ASN A 108 -3.76 8.86 -7.43
C ASN A 108 -2.50 8.71 -6.56
N ALA A 109 -1.59 9.70 -6.64
CA ALA A 109 -0.39 9.75 -5.82
C ALA A 109 -0.28 11.09 -5.10
N ALA A 110 0.26 11.05 -3.88
CA ALA A 110 0.56 12.24 -3.09
C ALA A 110 1.93 12.12 -2.43
N ILE A 111 2.60 13.25 -2.27
CA ILE A 111 3.75 13.39 -1.39
C ILE A 111 3.21 13.92 -0.06
N ASP A 112 3.31 13.12 1.00
CA ASP A 112 2.88 13.48 2.35
C ASP A 112 4.09 13.70 3.25
N GLY A 113 4.35 14.97 3.56
CA GLY A 113 5.35 15.40 4.53
C GLY A 113 4.86 15.40 5.98
N SER A 114 3.62 14.98 6.24
CA SER A 114 3.07 15.00 7.60
C SER A 114 3.87 14.08 8.54
N GLY A 115 4.14 14.55 9.75
CA GLY A 115 4.94 13.83 10.73
C GLY A 115 6.46 13.85 10.51
N ALA A 116 6.95 14.44 9.41
CA ALA A 116 8.37 14.59 9.11
C ALA A 116 8.79 16.06 8.98
N GLY A 117 10.06 16.34 9.29
CA GLY A 117 10.69 17.63 9.05
C GLY A 117 11.51 17.59 7.77
N VAL A 118 10.94 18.04 6.65
CA VAL A 118 11.59 18.04 5.34
C VAL A 118 11.72 19.47 4.83
N ILE A 119 12.93 19.85 4.42
CA ILE A 119 13.20 21.10 3.72
C ILE A 119 13.71 20.74 2.33
N LEU A 120 13.06 21.28 1.30
CA LEU A 120 13.55 21.18 -0.08
C LEU A 120 14.24 22.49 -0.43
N THR A 121 15.50 22.40 -0.86
CA THR A 121 16.24 23.54 -1.41
C THR A 121 16.69 23.21 -2.81
N GLY A 122 16.65 24.21 -3.70
CA GLY A 122 17.12 24.06 -5.07
C GLY A 122 17.59 25.42 -5.62
N PRO A 123 18.24 25.41 -6.80
CA PRO A 123 18.68 26.63 -7.48
C PRO A 123 17.53 27.53 -7.95
#